data_AF-A0A3D3YQQ7-F1
#
_entry.id   AF-A0A3D3YQQ7-F1
#
_cell.length_a   1.000
_cell.length_b   1.000
_cell.length_c   1.000
_cell.angle_alpha   90.00
_cell.angle_beta   90.00
_cell.angle_gamma   90.00
#
_symmetry.space_group_name_H-M   'P 1'
#
loop_
_entity.id
_entity.type
_entity.pdbx_description
1 polymer ?
#
loop_
_entity_poly.entity_id
_entity_poly.type
_entity_poly.pdbx_seq_one_letter_code
_entity_poly.pdbx_strand_id
1 'polypeptide(L)' 'YATQAEVNPPTFVFFVNDASLLHFSYRRYLENKLRQSFGFAGTPFRLIFKTRGES' A
#
# COMPACT_ATOMS: atom_id res chain seq x y z
N TYR A 1 -0.53 9.55 5.19
CA TYR A 1 0.85 9.62 4.63
C TYR A 1 1.36 8.20 4.42
N ALA A 2 2.40 7.99 3.63
CA ALA A 2 2.91 6.65 3.30
C ALA A 2 4.43 6.55 3.49
N THR A 3 4.91 5.39 3.92
CA THR A 3 6.34 5.09 4.10
C THR A 3 6.68 3.78 3.38
N GLN A 4 7.89 3.70 2.85
CA GLN A 4 8.47 2.44 2.38
C GLN A 4 9.17 1.77 3.55
N ALA A 5 8.63 0.65 4.02
CA ALA A 5 9.10 -0.05 5.21
C ALA A 5 10.15 -1.13 4.90
N GLU A 6 10.06 -1.78 3.72
CA GLU A 6 10.99 -2.83 3.31
C GLU A 6 11.31 -2.69 1.81
N VAL A 7 12.54 -3.07 1.45
CA VAL A 7 13.06 -2.95 0.07
C VAL A 7 12.91 -4.26 -0.70
N ASN A 8 12.89 -5.42 -0.03
CA ASN A 8 12.74 -6.71 -0.69
C ASN A 8 11.96 -7.73 0.18
N PRO A 9 10.65 -7.97 -0.06
CA PRO A 9 9.83 -7.36 -1.09
C PRO A 9 9.49 -5.88 -0.79
N PRO A 10 9.26 -5.03 -1.81
CA PRO A 10 8.83 -3.65 -1.61
C PRO A 10 7.52 -3.57 -0.83
N THR A 11 7.59 -3.11 0.42
CA THR A 11 6.42 -2.96 1.31
C THR A 11 6.14 -1.49 1.56
N PHE A 12 4.96 -1.03 1.17
CA PHE A 12 4.48 0.34 1.41
C PHE A 12 3.41 0.32 2.49
N VAL A 13 3.61 1.11 3.54
CA VAL A 13 2.68 1.27 4.65
C VAL A 13 1.99 2.62 4.51
N PHE A 14 0.67 2.59 4.34
CA PHE A 14 -0.19 3.75 4.26
C PHE A 14 -0.88 3.95 5.60
N PHE A 15 -0.69 5.11 6.21
CA PHE A 15 -1.45 5.53 7.37
C PHE A 15 -2.66 6.34 6.91
N VAL A 16 -3.85 5.77 7.15
CA VAL A 16 -5.15 6.32 6.79
C VAL A 16 -5.98 6.56 8.05
N ASN A 17 -7.01 7.39 7.96
CA ASN A 17 -7.85 7.71 9.12
C ASN A 17 -8.65 6.51 9.62
N ASP A 18 -9.05 5.61 8.71
CA ASP A 18 -9.70 4.34 9.01
C ASP A 18 -9.42 3.35 7.86
N ALA A 19 -8.73 2.26 8.17
CA ALA A 19 -8.40 1.24 7.18
C ALA A 19 -9.60 0.34 6.84
N SER A 20 -10.63 0.28 7.69
CA SER A 20 -11.83 -0.54 7.48
C SER A 20 -12.76 0.03 6.41
N LEU A 21 -12.75 1.36 6.22
CA LEU A 21 -13.49 2.05 5.17
C LEU A 21 -12.88 1.87 3.77
N LEU A 22 -11.71 1.23 3.68
CA LEU A 22 -10.93 1.13 2.46
C LEU A 22 -11.35 -0.10 1.66
N HIS A 23 -12.27 0.11 0.72
CA HIS A 23 -12.79 -0.97 -0.12
C HIS A 23 -11.69 -1.65 -0.96
N PHE A 24 -11.82 -2.96 -1.18
CA PHE A 24 -10.81 -3.76 -1.88
C PHE A 24 -10.48 -3.25 -3.30
N SER A 25 -11.45 -2.64 -3.98
CA SER A 25 -11.26 -2.08 -5.32
C SER A 25 -10.31 -0.88 -5.31
N TYR A 26 -10.39 -0.03 -4.28
CA TYR A 26 -9.50 1.12 -4.14
C TYR A 26 -8.08 0.67 -3.79
N ARG A 27 -7.95 -0.39 -2.96
CA ARG A 27 -6.67 -1.05 -2.71
C ARG A 27 -6.03 -1.56 -4.01
N ARG A 28 -6.78 -2.30 -4.84
CA ARG A 28 -6.31 -2.78 -6.16
C ARG A 28 -5.96 -1.65 -7.11
N TYR A 29 -6.70 -0.54 -7.07
CA TYR A 29 -6.41 0.62 -7.91
C TYR A 29 -5.05 1.24 -7.55
N LEU A 30 -4.80 1.50 -6.26
CA LEU A 30 -3.52 2.03 -5.77
C LEU A 30 -2.36 1.09 -6.08
N GLU A 31 -2.59 -0.20 -5.90
CA GLU A 31 -1.66 -1.26 -6.24
C GLU A 31 -1.23 -1.22 -7.71
N ASN A 32 -2.19 -1.20 -8.63
CA ASN A 32 -1.92 -1.14 -10.06
C ASN A 32 -1.22 0.16 -10.45
N LYS A 33 -1.61 1.30 -9.85
CA LYS A 33 -0.96 2.60 -10.10
C LYS A 33 0.49 2.62 -9.65
N LEU A 34 0.78 2.13 -8.45
CA LEU A 34 2.15 2.05 -7.94
C LEU A 34 3.00 1.08 -8.78
N ARG A 35 2.43 -0.05 -9.21
CA ARG A 35 3.11 -0.99 -10.12
C ARG A 35 3.51 -0.30 -11.44
N GLN A 36 2.62 0.50 -12.01
CA GLN A 36 2.86 1.23 -13.26
C GLN A 36 3.89 2.35 -13.07
N SER A 37 3.81 3.13 -11.99
CA SER A 37 4.70 4.27 -11.76
C SER A 37 6.14 3.88 -11.44
N PHE A 38 6.36 2.76 -10.73
CA PHE A 38 7.70 2.35 -10.31
C PHE A 38 8.27 1.18 -11.13
N GLY A 39 7.54 0.69 -12.15
CA GLY A 39 8.04 -0.35 -13.05
C GLY A 39 8.22 -1.74 -12.43
N PHE A 40 7.55 -2.04 -11.30
CA PHE A 40 7.63 -3.33 -10.61
C PHE A 40 6.85 -4.45 -11.34
N ALA A 41 7.06 -4.62 -12.65
CA ALA A 41 6.51 -5.74 -13.41
C ALA A 41 7.23 -7.04 -12.99
N GLY A 42 6.53 -7.92 -12.27
CA GLY A 42 7.05 -9.24 -11.86
C GLY A 42 7.55 -9.36 -10.41
N THR A 43 7.67 -8.26 -9.67
CA THR A 43 7.99 -8.31 -8.23
C THR A 43 6.71 -8.32 -7.39
N PRO A 44 6.61 -9.17 -6.35
CA PRO A 44 5.54 -9.05 -5.36
C PRO A 44 5.76 -7.76 -4.55
N PHE A 45 4.78 -6.85 -4.58
CA PHE A 45 4.72 -5.71 -3.65
C PHE A 45 3.78 -6.06 -2.50
N ARG A 46 3.89 -5.34 -1.38
CA ARG A 46 2.90 -5.39 -0.30
C ARG A 46 2.39 -3.99 -0.01
N LEU A 47 1.07 -3.83 -0.01
CA LEU A 47 0.40 -2.64 0.51
C LEU A 47 -0.26 -2.97 1.84
N ILE A 48 0.18 -2.27 2.88
CA ILE A 48 -0.37 -2.36 4.23
C ILE A 48 -1.06 -1.03 4.54
N PHE A 49 -2.31 -1.07 4.96
CA PHE A 49 -3.07 0.10 5.40
C PHE A 49 -3.24 0.00 6.91
N LYS A 50 -2.82 1.05 7.63
CA LYS A 50 -2.97 1.14 9.08
C LYS A 50 -3.84 2.34 9.44
N THR A 51 -4.79 2.12 10.33
CA THR A 51 -5.61 3.17 10.92
C THR A 51 -4.75 4.04 11.84
N ARG A 52 -4.85 5.36 11.71
CA ARG A 52 -4.13 6.30 12.54
C ARG A 52 -4.78 6.37 13.91
N GLY A 53 -4.26 5.63 14.88
CA GLY A 53 -4.75 5.62 16.27
C GLY A 53 -4.96 4.23 16.88
N GLU A 54 -4.84 3.16 16.09
CA GLU A 54 -4.70 1.81 16.63
C GLU A 54 -3.22 1.58 16.97
N SER A 55 -2.88 1.67 18.26
CA SER A 55 -1.60 1.30 18.86
C SER A 55 -1.84 0.27 19.94
#